data_AF-A0A524I7K5-F1
#
_entry.id   AF-A0A524I7K5-F1
#
_cell.length_a   1.000
_cell.length_b   1.000
_cell.length_c   1.000
_cell.angle_alpha   90.00
_cell.angle_beta   90.00
_cell.angle_gamma   90.00
#
_symmetry.space_group_name_H-M   'P 1'
#
loop_
_entity.id
_entity.type
_entity.pdbx_description
1 polymer ?
#
loop_
_entity_poly.entity_id
_entity_poly.type
_entity_poly.pdbx_seq_one_letter_code
_entity_poly.pdbx_strand_id
1 'polypeptide(L)' 'MVRYDDMTPEERDRFIYLVLSEDAIKAIILIMRKRYGADVSTDAIMRFAFKCAVNRMTPAHLKHKPAGPGAAGKEGQ' A
#
# COMPACT_ATOMS: atom_id res chain seq x y z
N MET A 1 -5.17 2.49 -10.31
CA MET A 1 -4.06 2.37 -9.33
C MET A 1 -3.94 0.89 -9.02
N VAL A 2 -2.74 0.31 -9.14
CA VAL A 2 -2.50 -1.14 -8.96
C VAL A 2 -2.82 -1.54 -7.52
N ARG A 3 -3.57 -2.62 -7.34
CA ARG A 3 -3.91 -3.17 -6.01
C ARG A 3 -2.93 -4.26 -5.62
N TYR A 4 -2.81 -4.50 -4.32
CA TYR A 4 -1.96 -5.56 -3.78
C TYR A 4 -2.31 -6.91 -4.40
N ASP A 5 -3.60 -7.21 -4.50
CA ASP A 5 -4.07 -8.51 -4.97
C ASP A 5 -4.03 -8.69 -6.50
N ASP A 6 -3.64 -7.66 -7.27
CA ASP A 6 -3.55 -7.69 -8.74
C ASP A 6 -2.22 -8.30 -9.24
N MET A 7 -1.24 -8.54 -8.35
CA MET A 7 0.11 -9.02 -8.68
C MET A 7 0.36 -10.39 -8.03
N THR A 8 1.29 -11.21 -8.52
CA THR A 8 1.70 -12.42 -7.77
C THR A 8 2.50 -12.04 -6.51
N PRO A 9 2.60 -12.92 -5.50
CA PRO A 9 3.45 -12.65 -4.33
C PRO A 9 4.88 -12.24 -4.69
N GLU A 10 5.49 -12.92 -5.67
CA GLU A 10 6.86 -12.65 -6.12
C GLU A 10 6.97 -11.28 -6.80
N GLU A 11 5.96 -10.89 -7.56
CA GLU A 11 5.91 -9.57 -8.20
C GLU A 11 5.75 -8.45 -7.16
N ARG A 12 4.92 -8.65 -6.13
CA ARG A 12 4.74 -7.70 -5.02
C ARG A 12 6.05 -7.50 -4.26
N ASP A 13 6.74 -8.59 -3.95
CA ASP A 13 8.00 -8.56 -3.23
C ASP A 13 9.05 -7.79 -4.03
N ARG A 14 9.24 -8.15 -5.31
CA ARG A 14 10.16 -7.43 -6.21
C ARG A 14 9.81 -5.95 -6.30
N PHE A 15 8.53 -5.61 -6.43
CA PHE A 15 8.07 -4.23 -6.49
C PHE A 15 8.45 -3.45 -5.23
N ILE A 16 8.20 -4.02 -4.05
CA ILE A 16 8.54 -3.40 -2.76
C ILE A 16 10.05 -3.14 -2.67
N TYR A 17 10.87 -4.14 -2.99
CA TYR A 17 12.34 -4.02 -2.93
C TYR A 17 12.93 -3.05 -3.97
N LEU A 18 12.28 -2.87 -5.11
CA LEU A 18 12.72 -1.91 -6.13
C LEU A 18 12.38 -0.46 -5.74
N VAL A 19 11.29 -0.23 -5.03
CA VAL A 19 10.78 1.12 -4.74
C VAL A 19 11.23 1.63 -3.37
N LEU A 20 11.36 0.73 -2.39
CA LEU A 20 11.74 1.07 -1.02
C LEU A 20 13.16 0.62 -0.74
N SER A 21 13.94 1.49 -0.08
CA SER A 21 15.24 1.09 0.46
C SER A 21 15.08 0.10 1.62
N GLU A 22 16.14 -0.65 1.92
CA GLU A 22 16.16 -1.57 3.05
C GLU A 22 15.82 -0.88 4.38
N ASP A 23 16.34 0.34 4.61
CA ASP A 23 16.04 1.12 5.80
C ASP A 23 14.56 1.53 5.89
N ALA A 24 13.93 1.84 4.76
CA ALA A 24 12.51 2.14 4.73
C ALA A 24 11.67 0.91 5.09
N ILE A 25 12.07 -0.28 4.64
CA ILE A 25 11.41 -1.55 4.98
C ILE A 25 11.58 -1.84 6.49
N LYS A 26 12.78 -1.68 7.05
CA LYS A 26 13.04 -1.82 8.49
C LYS A 26 12.18 -0.84 9.31
N ALA A 27 12.12 0.42 8.88
CA ALA A 27 11.30 1.43 9.53
C ALA A 27 9.80 1.07 9.50
N ILE A 28 9.31 0.54 8.37
CA ILE A 28 7.94 0.05 8.24
C ILE A 28 7.65 -1.08 9.23
N ILE A 29 8.53 -2.07 9.32
CA ILE A 29 8.39 -3.19 10.28
C ILE A 29 8.32 -2.65 11.71
N LEU A 30 9.21 -1.72 12.08
CA LEU A 30 9.24 -1.10 13.40
C LEU A 30 7.95 -0.33 13.71
N ILE A 31 7.46 0.47 12.76
CA ILE A 31 6.21 1.23 12.91
C ILE A 31 5.02 0.29 13.08
N MET A 32 4.94 -0.76 12.25
CA MET A 32 3.84 -1.74 12.31
C MET A 32 3.85 -2.49 13.63
N ARG A 33 5.01 -2.95 14.09
CA ARG A 33 5.15 -3.62 15.40
C ARG A 33 4.82 -2.70 16.56
N LYS A 34 5.26 -1.45 16.50
CA LYS A 34 4.93 -0.45 17.54
C LYS A 34 3.44 -0.15 17.62
N ARG A 35 2.73 -0.17 16.49
CA ARG A 35 1.31 0.18 16.40
C ARG A 35 0.36 -0.98 16.71
N TYR A 36 0.69 -2.18 16.23
CA TYR A 36 -0.21 -3.34 16.27
C TYR A 36 0.29 -4.46 17.20
N GLY A 37 1.48 -4.33 17.79
CA GLY A 37 2.11 -5.35 18.61
C GLY A 37 3.14 -6.19 17.84
N ALA A 38 3.94 -6.95 18.59
CA ALA A 38 5.01 -7.78 18.03
C ALA A 38 4.49 -8.91 17.13
N ASP A 39 3.25 -9.34 17.34
CA ASP A 39 2.59 -10.45 16.63
C ASP A 39 1.94 -10.07 15.30
N VAL A 40 2.17 -8.84 14.82
CA VAL A 40 1.66 -8.42 13.52
C VAL A 40 2.17 -9.35 12.42
N SER A 41 1.25 -9.85 11.59
CA SER A 41 1.58 -10.82 10.54
C SER A 41 2.45 -10.20 9.45
N THR A 42 3.29 -11.04 8.82
CA THR A 42 4.11 -10.64 7.67
C THR A 42 3.22 -10.12 6.53
N ASP A 43 2.07 -10.73 6.26
CA ASP A 43 1.13 -10.26 5.23
C ASP A 43 0.65 -8.82 5.49
N ALA A 44 0.29 -8.50 6.74
CA ALA A 44 -0.12 -7.14 7.09
C ALA A 44 1.02 -6.12 6.90
N ILE A 45 2.25 -6.48 7.25
CA ILE A 45 3.44 -5.66 7.00
C ILE A 45 3.64 -5.46 5.50
N MET A 46 3.57 -6.52 4.70
CA MET A 46 3.80 -6.47 3.24
C MET A 46 2.73 -5.66 2.52
N ARG A 47 1.45 -5.79 2.91
CA ARG A 47 0.36 -4.93 2.42
C ARG A 47 0.61 -3.45 2.71
N PHE A 48 1.12 -3.14 3.91
CA PHE A 48 1.46 -1.77 4.27
C PHE A 48 2.68 -1.26 3.50
N ALA A 49 3.72 -2.09 3.34
CA ALA A 49 4.90 -1.76 2.54
C ALA A 49 4.54 -1.49 1.07
N PHE A 50 3.69 -2.32 0.48
CA PHE A 50 3.16 -2.10 -0.87
C PHE A 50 2.43 -0.75 -0.98
N LYS A 51 1.55 -0.44 -0.03
CA LYS A 51 0.85 0.85 0.02
C LYS A 51 1.84 2.03 0.06
N CYS A 52 2.89 1.92 0.87
CA CYS A 52 3.96 2.93 0.94
C CYS A 52 4.71 3.07 -0.40
N ALA A 53 5.03 1.96 -1.06
CA ALA A 53 5.69 1.95 -2.36
C ALA A 53 4.84 2.64 -3.44
N VAL A 54 3.55 2.27 -3.58
CA VAL A 54 2.65 2.90 -4.55
C VAL A 54 2.48 4.40 -4.26
N ASN A 55 2.33 4.79 -2.99
CA ASN A 55 2.23 6.21 -2.62
C ASN A 55 3.52 7.00 -2.91
N ARG A 56 4.69 6.35 -2.86
CA ARG A 56 5.97 6.97 -3.24
C ARG A 56 6.05 7.24 -4.74
N MET A 57 5.55 6.32 -5.56
CA MET A 57 5.51 6.46 -7.02
C MET A 57 4.40 7.40 -7.52
N THR A 58 3.35 7.62 -6.72
CA THR A 58 2.25 8.49 -7.11
C THR A 58 2.71 9.96 -7.05
N PRO A 59 2.61 10.74 -8.13
CA PRO A 59 2.91 12.18 -8.11
C PRO A 59 2.06 12.94 -7.08
N ALA A 60 2.62 13.95 -6.42
CA ALA A 60 1.96 14.67 -5.31
C ALA A 60 0.57 15.23 -5.67
N HIS A 61 0.42 15.76 -6.88
CA HIS A 61 -0.84 16.31 -7.39
C HIS A 61 -1.93 15.24 -7.63
N LEU A 62 -1.58 13.95 -7.66
CA LEU A 62 -2.52 12.83 -7.76
C LEU A 62 -2.84 12.18 -6.41
N LYS A 63 -2.02 12.42 -5.37
CA LYS A 63 -2.21 11.84 -4.02
C LYS A 63 -3.49 12.33 -3.33
N HIS A 64 -3.96 13.52 -3.70
CA HIS A 64 -5.12 14.17 -3.09
C HIS A 64 -6.35 14.19 -3.98
N LYS A 65 -6.42 13.41 -5.07
CA LYS A 65 -7.69 13.32 -5.80
C LYS A 65 -8.72 12.72 -4.83
N PRO A 66 -9.73 13.48 -4.36
CA PRO A 66 -10.81 12.87 -3.63
C PRO A 66 -11.44 11.85 -4.58
N ALA A 67 -11.83 10.70 -4.08
CA ALA A 67 -12.70 9.81 -4.85
C ALA A 67 -13.89 10.67 -5.30
N GLY A 68 -13.92 11.04 -6.58
CA GLY A 68 -14.95 11.92 -7.11
C GLY A 68 -16.33 11.28 -6.90
N PRO A 69 -17.39 12.08 -6.76
CA PRO A 69 -18.73 11.57 -6.54
C PRO A 69 -19.20 10.88 -7.82
N GLY A 70 -19.09 9.55 -7.87
CA GLY A 70 -19.56 8.76 -9.00
C GLY A 70 -19.80 7.27 -8.68
N ALA A 71 -19.63 6.87 -7.42
CA ALA A 71 -19.85 5.50 -6.96
C ALA A 71 -20.86 5.49 -5.80
N ALA A 72 -22.05 6.05 -6.03
CA ALA A 72 -23.24 5.81 -5.24
C ALA A 72 -24.44 5.96 -6.18
N GLY A 73 -25.23 4.90 -6.30
CA GLY A 73 -26.16 4.70 -7.41
C GLY A 73 -27.33 5.66 -7.49
N LYS A 74 -27.95 5.65 -8.67
CA LYS A 74 -29.41 5.63 -8.80
C LYS A 74 -29.77 4.67 -9.93
N GLU A 75 -30.08 3.44 -9.53
CA GLU A 75 -31.03 2.60 -10.25
C GLU A 75 -32.42 3.23 -10.11
N GLY A 76 -33.19 3.20 -11.20
CA GLY A 76 -34.65 3.13 -11.18
C GLY A 76 -35.44 4.32 -10.64
N GLN A 77 -35.84 5.21 -11.55
CA GLN A 77 -37.26 5.39 -11.94
C GLN A 77 -37.38 6.42 -13.05
#